data_AF-A0A9W8I8I6-F1
#
_entry.id   AF-A0A9W8I8I6-F1
#
_cell.length_a   1.000
_cell.length_b   1.000
_cell.length_c   1.000
_cell.angle_alpha   90.00
_cell.angle_beta   90.00
_cell.angle_gamma   90.00
#
_symmetry.space_group_name_H-M   'P 1'
#
loop_
_entity.id
_entity.type
_entity.pdbx_description
1 polymer ?
#
loop_
_entity_poly.entity_id
_entity_poly.type
_entity_poly.pdbx_seq_one_letter_code
_entity_poly.pdbx_strand_id
1 'polypeptide(L)'
;RKRKRKDAEDAFSDADSDASFEIASLDEDEADPNDVELKDEERQADFDLATPEAMTMVRDLANRKVTKDGLIDKHFNRYTFNDTEGLPEWFVDDEKQHSKPALPVTKEAVRMLREKLKALDARPIKKVAEAKARKKMRAAKRIANVQKKAESVIANEDMTEAEKARSINRMINRATKAKPKEKVTVVVARHGNRGVQGRPRGVKGRYKMVDPRMKAELRAMKARERRKKTKGRR
;
A
#
# COMPACT_ATOMS: atom_id res chain seq x y z
N ARG A 1 -14.43 -41.34 31.14
CA ARG A 1 -14.34 -42.18 32.36
C ARG A 1 -13.60 -41.38 33.42
N LYS A 2 -14.32 -40.95 34.48
CA LYS A 2 -13.81 -40.27 35.68
C LYS A 2 -12.67 -41.06 36.34
N ARG A 3 -11.71 -40.34 36.94
CA ARG A 3 -10.90 -40.66 38.15
C ARG A 3 -9.80 -39.60 38.26
N LYS A 4 -9.39 -39.05 39.40
CA LYS A 4 -9.80 -39.11 40.81
C LYS A 4 -8.90 -38.05 41.50
N ARG A 5 -9.48 -37.12 42.27
CA ARG A 5 -8.74 -36.18 43.14
C ARG A 5 -7.96 -36.99 44.18
N LYS A 6 -6.78 -36.51 44.56
CA LYS A 6 -6.03 -37.00 45.72
C LYS A 6 -5.53 -35.77 46.48
N ASP A 7 -6.14 -35.57 47.63
CA ASP A 7 -5.83 -34.55 48.61
C ASP A 7 -4.47 -34.86 49.25
N ALA A 8 -3.68 -33.81 49.48
CA ALA A 8 -2.47 -33.84 50.30
C ALA A 8 -2.54 -32.63 51.23
N GLU A 9 -2.85 -32.92 52.49
CA GLU A 9 -2.72 -32.01 53.62
C GLU A 9 -1.23 -31.94 53.99
N ASP A 10 -0.66 -30.74 54.03
CA ASP A 10 0.61 -30.47 54.70
C ASP A 10 0.35 -29.41 55.78
N ALA A 11 0.43 -29.87 57.02
CA ALA A 11 0.44 -29.07 58.22
C ALA A 11 1.84 -28.44 58.38
N PHE A 12 1.90 -27.11 58.48
CA PHE A 12 3.08 -26.43 59.03
C PHE A 12 2.64 -25.48 60.14
N SER A 13 3.30 -25.65 61.28
CA SER A 13 3.00 -25.10 62.58
C SER A 13 3.43 -23.64 62.74
N ASP A 14 2.60 -22.97 63.53
CA ASP A 14 2.68 -21.68 64.23
C ASP A 14 4.06 -21.21 64.72
N ALA A 15 4.38 -19.92 64.51
CA ALA A 15 5.30 -19.13 65.32
C ALA A 15 5.06 -17.61 65.09
N ASP A 16 4.50 -16.99 66.12
CA ASP A 16 4.07 -15.60 66.28
C ASP A 16 5.24 -14.58 66.32
N SER A 17 5.07 -13.40 65.70
CA SER A 17 5.78 -12.15 66.07
C SER A 17 5.15 -10.92 65.40
N ASP A 18 4.19 -10.34 66.12
CA ASP A 18 3.96 -8.91 66.38
C ASP A 18 4.53 -7.88 65.37
N ALA A 19 3.68 -7.45 64.42
CA ALA A 19 3.84 -6.21 63.68
C ALA A 19 2.46 -5.55 63.48
N SER A 20 2.15 -4.56 64.33
CA SER A 20 0.99 -3.70 64.21
C SER A 20 1.10 -2.83 62.94
N PHE A 21 0.31 -3.16 61.91
CA PHE A 21 0.02 -2.28 60.77
C PHE A 21 -1.49 -2.02 60.75
N GLU A 22 -1.86 -0.75 60.82
CA GLU A 22 -3.24 -0.29 60.81
C GLU A 22 -3.80 -0.44 59.38
N ILE A 23 -4.51 -1.55 59.13
CA ILE A 23 -5.30 -1.75 57.91
C ILE A 23 -6.54 -0.89 58.04
N ALA A 24 -6.53 0.26 57.38
CA ALA A 24 -7.74 1.04 57.14
C ALA A 24 -8.75 0.14 56.41
N SER A 25 -9.95 0.01 56.99
CA SER A 25 -11.09 -0.60 56.33
C SER A 25 -11.31 0.12 55.00
N LEU A 26 -11.09 -0.59 53.90
CA LEU A 26 -11.53 -0.16 52.59
C LEU A 26 -13.05 -0.18 52.66
N ASP A 27 -13.67 1.01 52.72
CA ASP A 27 -15.11 1.13 52.51
C ASP A 27 -15.41 0.49 51.15
N GLU A 28 -16.10 -0.64 51.21
CA GLU A 28 -16.59 -1.38 50.07
C GLU A 28 -17.74 -0.56 49.49
N ASP A 29 -17.38 0.51 48.77
CA ASP A 29 -18.32 1.23 47.91
C ASP A 29 -18.94 0.18 46.98
N GLU A 30 -20.25 -0.03 47.13
CA GLU A 30 -21.07 -0.82 46.21
C GLU A 30 -20.93 -0.22 44.80
N ALA A 31 -19.91 -0.65 44.07
CA ALA A 31 -19.77 -0.38 42.66
C ALA A 31 -20.84 -1.21 41.94
N ASP A 32 -21.93 -0.54 41.56
CA ASP A 32 -22.96 -1.11 40.70
C ASP A 32 -22.29 -1.74 39.46
N PRO A 33 -22.44 -3.05 39.23
CA PRO A 33 -21.84 -3.71 38.08
C PRO A 33 -22.32 -3.16 36.72
N ASN A 34 -23.35 -2.30 36.68
CA ASN A 34 -23.75 -1.55 35.49
C ASN A 34 -23.03 -0.19 35.31
N ASP A 35 -22.37 0.40 36.32
CA ASP A 35 -21.63 1.68 36.17
C ASP A 35 -20.25 1.50 35.52
N VAL A 36 -19.71 0.28 35.52
CA VAL A 36 -18.47 -0.07 34.81
C VAL A 36 -18.68 -0.22 33.31
N GLU A 37 -19.85 -0.68 32.86
CA GLU A 37 -20.13 -0.88 31.43
C GLU A 37 -20.38 0.44 30.68
N LEU A 38 -21.09 1.40 31.29
CA LEU A 38 -21.40 2.70 30.68
C LEU A 38 -20.15 3.56 30.42
N LYS A 39 -19.14 3.48 31.29
CA LYS A 39 -17.84 4.17 31.12
C LYS A 39 -17.00 3.64 29.97
N ASP A 40 -17.20 2.40 29.53
CA ASP A 40 -16.44 1.81 28.43
C ASP A 40 -17.06 2.13 27.06
N GLU A 41 -18.38 2.39 27.00
CA GLU A 41 -19.08 2.85 25.80
C GLU A 41 -18.73 4.31 25.46
N GLU A 42 -18.64 5.20 26.46
CA GLU A 42 -18.22 6.60 26.26
C GLU A 42 -16.73 6.73 25.86
N ARG A 43 -15.89 5.76 26.24
CA ARG A 43 -14.48 5.69 25.79
C ARG A 43 -14.32 5.28 24.32
N GLN A 44 -15.38 4.77 23.69
CA GLN A 44 -15.42 4.53 22.25
C GLN A 44 -15.80 5.83 21.51
N ALA A 45 -15.16 6.94 21.86
CA ALA A 45 -15.14 8.08 20.95
C ALA A 45 -14.53 7.57 19.63
N ASP A 46 -15.38 7.49 18.59
CA ASP A 46 -15.03 7.09 17.24
C ASP A 46 -14.07 8.13 16.63
N PHE A 47 -12.83 8.13 17.09
CA PHE A 47 -11.77 8.92 16.48
C PHE A 47 -11.53 8.36 15.07
N ASP A 48 -12.02 9.08 14.05
CA ASP A 48 -11.77 8.70 12.67
C ASP A 48 -10.28 8.83 12.36
N LEU A 49 -9.59 7.69 12.34
CA LEU A 49 -8.20 7.56 11.91
C LEU A 49 -8.09 7.83 10.39
N ALA A 50 -8.09 9.11 10.02
CA ALA A 50 -8.06 9.55 8.64
C ALA A 50 -6.65 9.46 8.01
N THR A 51 -5.59 9.64 8.82
CA THR A 51 -4.21 9.66 8.30
C THR A 51 -3.56 8.27 8.34
N PRO A 52 -2.72 7.94 7.33
CA PRO A 52 -2.00 6.67 7.32
C PRO A 52 -1.02 6.57 8.50
N GLU A 53 -0.48 7.70 8.96
CA GLU A 53 0.43 7.80 10.10
C GLU A 53 -0.27 7.46 11.42
N ALA A 54 -1.47 7.99 11.66
CA ALA A 54 -2.26 7.62 12.83
C ALA A 54 -2.58 6.12 12.82
N MET A 55 -2.96 5.57 11.66
CA MET A 55 -3.22 4.14 11.51
C MET A 55 -1.97 3.28 11.73
N THR A 56 -0.77 3.78 11.41
CA THR A 56 0.47 3.09 11.79
C THR A 56 0.71 3.09 13.29
N MET A 57 0.52 4.24 13.96
CA MET A 57 0.73 4.36 15.40
C MET A 57 -0.22 3.43 16.17
N VAL A 58 -1.50 3.42 15.81
CA VAL A 58 -2.49 2.50 16.37
C VAL A 58 -2.09 1.05 16.14
N ARG A 59 -1.62 0.70 14.93
CA ARG A 59 -1.19 -0.67 14.62
C ARG A 59 0.04 -1.09 15.42
N ASP A 60 0.99 -0.19 15.63
CA ASP A 60 2.18 -0.49 16.41
C ASP A 60 1.87 -0.61 17.91
N LEU A 61 0.91 0.17 18.42
CA LEU A 61 0.35 0.00 19.77
C LEU A 61 -0.38 -1.35 19.91
N ALA A 62 -1.27 -1.69 18.96
CA ALA A 62 -2.03 -2.94 18.96
C ALA A 62 -1.11 -4.17 18.90
N ASN A 63 -0.03 -4.10 18.13
CA ASN A 63 0.98 -5.16 18.06
C ASN A 63 1.98 -5.12 19.23
N ARG A 64 1.81 -4.24 20.22
CA ARG A 64 2.71 -4.03 21.36
C ARG A 64 4.17 -3.77 20.97
N LYS A 65 4.40 -3.17 19.80
CA LYS A 65 5.74 -2.73 19.38
C LYS A 65 6.17 -1.44 20.07
N VAL A 66 5.19 -0.62 20.46
CA VAL A 66 5.39 0.64 21.16
C VAL A 66 4.45 0.64 22.36
N THR A 67 4.96 0.99 23.53
CA THR A 67 4.18 1.19 24.76
C THR A 67 3.44 2.53 24.70
N LYS A 68 2.43 2.72 25.56
CA LYS A 68 1.71 4.01 25.64
C LYS A 68 2.67 5.15 25.97
N ASP A 69 3.51 4.96 26.98
CA ASP A 69 4.49 5.96 27.41
C ASP A 69 5.52 6.25 26.31
N GLY A 70 6.02 5.21 25.63
CA GLY A 70 6.93 5.37 24.50
C GLY A 70 6.28 6.02 23.26
N LEU A 71 4.96 6.09 23.18
CA LEU A 71 4.24 6.87 22.17
C LEU A 71 4.13 8.34 22.60
N ILE A 72 3.87 8.60 23.87
CA ILE A 72 3.83 9.94 24.46
C ILE A 72 5.20 10.62 24.31
N ASP A 73 6.29 9.91 24.62
CA ASP A 73 7.65 10.42 24.44
C ASP A 73 7.96 10.79 22.99
N LYS A 74 7.44 10.02 22.03
CA LYS A 74 7.61 10.32 20.59
C LYS A 74 6.76 11.50 20.13
N HIS A 75 5.67 11.79 20.83
CA HIS A 75 4.83 12.93 20.53
C HIS A 75 5.55 14.24 20.84
N PHE A 76 6.44 14.25 21.85
CA PHE A 76 7.30 15.39 22.15
C PHE A 76 8.32 15.66 21.02
N ASN A 77 7.97 16.56 20.12
CA ASN A 77 8.75 17.00 18.95
C ASN A 77 8.93 18.53 18.92
N ARG A 78 9.61 19.05 17.90
CA ARG A 78 9.90 20.48 17.71
C ARG A 78 8.64 21.39 17.73
N TYR A 79 7.48 20.85 17.41
CA TYR A 79 6.23 21.58 17.16
C TYR A 79 5.18 21.40 18.27
N THR A 80 5.54 20.91 19.47
CA THR A 80 4.56 20.58 20.52
C THR A 80 4.05 21.75 21.33
N PHE A 81 4.85 22.79 21.49
CA PHE A 81 4.54 23.96 22.34
C PHE A 81 4.28 25.19 21.48
N ASN A 82 3.55 25.02 20.38
CA ASN A 82 3.16 26.13 19.51
C ASN A 82 1.76 26.62 19.93
N ASP A 83 1.69 27.85 20.44
CA ASP A 83 0.42 28.48 20.77
C ASP A 83 -0.29 28.93 19.49
N THR A 84 -1.51 28.47 19.30
CA THR A 84 -2.34 28.77 18.12
C THR A 84 -3.47 29.75 18.44
N GLU A 85 -3.63 30.16 19.70
CA GLU A 85 -4.73 31.03 20.13
C GLU A 85 -4.39 32.50 19.87
N GLY A 86 -5.30 33.22 19.19
CA GLY A 86 -5.13 34.65 18.89
C GLY A 86 -4.29 34.98 17.64
N LEU A 87 -3.84 33.97 16.88
CA LEU A 87 -3.12 34.19 15.63
C LEU A 87 -4.07 34.27 14.42
N PRO A 88 -3.72 35.04 13.38
CA PRO A 88 -4.50 35.09 12.15
C PRO A 88 -4.66 33.72 11.48
N GLU A 89 -5.84 33.44 10.92
CA GLU A 89 -6.15 32.17 10.27
C GLU A 89 -5.18 31.81 9.14
N TRP A 90 -4.75 32.79 8.35
CA TRP A 90 -3.77 32.57 7.27
C TRP A 90 -2.41 32.08 7.77
N PHE A 91 -1.99 32.50 8.97
CA PHE A 91 -0.74 32.05 9.58
C PHE A 91 -0.89 30.63 10.13
N VAL A 92 -1.99 30.36 10.83
CA VAL A 92 -2.28 29.04 11.39
C VAL A 92 -2.41 27.98 10.29
N ASP A 93 -3.04 28.31 9.17
CA ASP A 93 -3.19 27.39 8.04
C ASP A 93 -1.87 27.10 7.32
N ASP A 94 -1.00 28.10 7.17
CA ASP A 94 0.34 27.94 6.62
C ASP A 94 1.23 27.11 7.56
N GLU A 95 1.15 27.39 8.87
CA GLU A 95 1.86 26.64 9.90
C GLU A 95 1.41 25.18 9.95
N LYS A 96 0.10 24.89 9.91
CA LYS A 96 -0.45 23.52 9.88
C LYS A 96 0.03 22.71 8.66
N GLN A 97 0.38 23.36 7.55
CA GLN A 97 0.92 22.66 6.38
C GLN A 97 2.39 22.28 6.57
N HIS A 98 3.18 23.15 7.19
CA HIS A 98 4.65 23.01 7.28
C HIS A 98 5.15 22.44 8.62
N SER A 99 4.35 22.45 9.68
CA SER A 99 4.71 22.01 11.03
C SER A 99 4.33 20.55 11.31
N LYS A 100 4.57 19.65 10.33
CA LYS A 100 4.28 18.21 10.46
C LYS A 100 5.55 17.37 10.38
N PRO A 101 5.90 16.60 11.43
CA PRO A 101 7.03 15.68 11.36
C PRO A 101 6.73 14.53 10.39
N ALA A 102 7.73 14.14 9.59
CA ALA A 102 7.60 13.02 8.66
C ALA A 102 7.65 11.68 9.41
N LEU A 103 6.49 11.11 9.72
CA LEU A 103 6.37 9.83 10.43
C LEU A 103 6.49 8.62 9.47
N PRO A 104 7.05 7.49 9.93
CA PRO A 104 7.18 6.30 9.10
C PRO A 104 5.82 5.65 8.81
N VAL A 105 5.48 5.51 7.52
CA VAL A 105 4.22 4.86 7.09
C VAL A 105 4.41 3.40 6.69
N THR A 106 3.50 2.52 7.12
CA THR A 106 3.50 1.10 6.74
C THR A 106 2.53 0.82 5.61
N LYS A 107 2.88 -0.13 4.74
CA LYS A 107 2.02 -0.54 3.62
C LYS A 107 0.68 -1.10 4.10
N GLU A 108 0.67 -1.74 5.26
CA GLU A 108 -0.52 -2.35 5.85
C GLU A 108 -1.51 -1.28 6.33
N ALA A 109 -1.03 -0.24 7.02
CA ALA A 109 -1.86 0.90 7.43
C ALA A 109 -2.51 1.59 6.24
N VAL A 110 -1.74 1.84 5.16
CA VAL A 110 -2.28 2.42 3.92
C VAL A 110 -3.32 1.49 3.27
N ARG A 111 -3.15 0.17 3.35
CA ARG A 111 -4.12 -0.79 2.82
C ARG A 111 -5.43 -0.73 3.61
N MET A 112 -5.36 -0.73 4.94
CA MET A 112 -6.55 -0.65 5.80
C MET A 112 -7.33 0.64 5.54
N LEU A 113 -6.64 1.78 5.45
CA LEU A 113 -7.28 3.07 5.15
C LEU A 113 -7.96 3.05 3.77
N ARG A 114 -7.30 2.48 2.75
CA ARG A 114 -7.90 2.32 1.42
C ARG A 114 -9.10 1.38 1.42
N GLU A 115 -9.08 0.34 2.24
CA GLU A 115 -10.21 -0.58 2.39
C GLU A 115 -11.38 0.11 3.08
N LYS A 116 -11.14 0.92 4.12
CA LYS A 116 -12.15 1.79 4.75
C LYS A 116 -12.76 2.76 3.74
N LEU A 117 -11.94 3.50 3.01
CA LEU A 117 -12.39 4.43 1.97
C LEU A 117 -13.17 3.70 0.85
N LYS A 118 -12.77 2.49 0.50
CA LYS A 118 -13.48 1.66 -0.49
C LYS A 118 -14.80 1.10 0.04
N ALA A 119 -14.92 0.87 1.35
CA ALA A 119 -16.18 0.48 1.96
C ALA A 119 -17.19 1.65 1.90
N LEU A 120 -16.70 2.89 2.12
CA LEU A 120 -17.50 4.10 1.97
C LEU A 120 -17.84 4.38 0.49
N ASP A 121 -16.89 4.24 -0.42
CA ASP A 121 -17.11 4.28 -1.88
C ASP A 121 -17.73 2.96 -2.35
N ALA A 122 -18.96 2.71 -1.92
CA ALA A 122 -19.75 1.58 -2.38
C ALA A 122 -19.96 1.72 -3.89
N ARG A 123 -19.18 1.00 -4.71
CA ARG A 123 -19.33 0.98 -6.17
C ARG A 123 -20.74 0.46 -6.50
N PRO A 124 -21.72 1.33 -6.84
CA PRO A 124 -23.08 0.86 -6.97
C PRO A 124 -23.18 -0.07 -8.19
N ILE A 125 -24.08 -1.05 -8.13
CA ILE A 125 -24.29 -2.06 -9.19
C ILE A 125 -24.40 -1.37 -10.56
N LYS A 126 -25.12 -0.23 -10.61
CA LYS A 126 -25.25 0.61 -11.80
C LYS A 126 -23.90 1.08 -12.38
N LYS A 127 -22.99 1.62 -11.56
CA LYS A 127 -21.68 2.11 -12.05
C LYS A 127 -20.76 0.97 -12.47
N VAL A 128 -20.86 -0.19 -11.83
CA VAL A 128 -20.15 -1.41 -12.27
C VAL A 128 -20.67 -1.88 -13.63
N ALA A 129 -22.00 -1.88 -13.83
CA ALA A 129 -22.64 -2.23 -15.10
C ALA A 129 -22.26 -1.23 -16.21
N GLU A 130 -22.32 0.09 -15.94
CA GLU A 130 -21.87 1.13 -16.86
C GLU A 130 -20.40 0.95 -17.24
N ALA A 131 -19.51 0.66 -16.28
CA ALA A 131 -18.10 0.44 -16.56
C ALA A 131 -17.87 -0.80 -17.45
N LYS A 132 -18.60 -1.89 -17.20
CA LYS A 132 -18.59 -3.09 -18.05
C LYS A 132 -19.13 -2.77 -19.46
N ALA A 133 -20.23 -2.04 -19.56
CA ALA A 133 -20.82 -1.62 -20.83
C ALA A 133 -19.87 -0.69 -21.62
N ARG A 134 -19.23 0.29 -20.97
CA ARG A 134 -18.20 1.15 -21.60
C ARG A 134 -17.01 0.32 -22.10
N LYS A 135 -16.55 -0.69 -21.36
CA LYS A 135 -15.49 -1.60 -21.81
C LYS A 135 -15.93 -2.41 -23.03
N LYS A 136 -17.15 -2.98 -23.01
CA LYS A 136 -17.73 -3.70 -24.16
C LYS A 136 -17.88 -2.79 -25.39
N MET A 137 -18.41 -1.58 -25.21
CA MET A 137 -18.57 -0.60 -26.29
C MET A 137 -17.23 -0.17 -26.88
N ARG A 138 -16.18 0.03 -26.05
CA ARG A 138 -14.82 0.30 -26.55
C ARG A 138 -14.27 -0.88 -27.37
N ALA A 139 -14.52 -2.12 -26.95
CA ALA A 139 -14.11 -3.31 -27.70
C ALA A 139 -14.87 -3.43 -29.03
N ALA A 140 -16.20 -3.27 -29.00
CA ALA A 140 -17.05 -3.29 -30.19
C ALA A 140 -16.66 -2.19 -31.20
N LYS A 141 -16.43 -0.96 -30.73
CA LYS A 141 -15.95 0.15 -31.59
C LYS A 141 -14.62 -0.15 -32.26
N ARG A 142 -13.68 -0.83 -31.59
CA ARG A 142 -12.42 -1.24 -32.21
C ARG A 142 -12.64 -2.24 -33.34
N ILE A 143 -13.54 -3.21 -33.14
CA ILE A 143 -13.87 -4.21 -34.15
C ILE A 143 -14.60 -3.56 -35.33
N ALA A 144 -15.58 -2.70 -35.07
CA ALA A 144 -16.30 -1.96 -36.10
C ALA A 144 -15.36 -1.08 -36.94
N ASN A 145 -14.40 -0.40 -36.30
CA ASN A 145 -13.40 0.39 -37.03
C ASN A 145 -12.47 -0.49 -37.88
N VAL A 146 -12.23 -1.74 -37.49
CA VAL A 146 -11.43 -2.70 -38.27
C VAL A 146 -12.25 -3.25 -39.43
N GLN A 147 -13.53 -3.52 -39.23
CA GLN A 147 -14.46 -3.92 -40.30
C GLN A 147 -14.52 -2.85 -41.39
N LYS A 148 -14.76 -1.58 -41.02
CA LYS A 148 -14.74 -0.46 -41.97
C LYS A 148 -13.42 -0.33 -42.75
N LYS A 149 -12.29 -0.57 -42.09
CA LYS A 149 -10.97 -0.57 -42.75
C LYS A 149 -10.77 -1.80 -43.63
N ALA A 150 -11.30 -2.95 -43.23
CA ALA A 150 -11.27 -4.17 -44.04
C ALA A 150 -12.09 -3.99 -45.32
N GLU A 151 -13.29 -3.41 -45.23
CA GLU A 151 -14.13 -3.06 -46.39
C GLU A 151 -13.38 -2.16 -47.38
N SER A 152 -12.72 -1.11 -46.89
CA SER A 152 -11.87 -0.25 -47.72
C SER A 152 -10.70 -1.00 -48.37
N VAL A 153 -10.09 -1.97 -47.68
CA VAL A 153 -9.02 -2.81 -48.26
C VAL A 153 -9.56 -3.79 -49.30
N ILE A 154 -10.79 -4.27 -49.15
CA ILE A 154 -11.44 -5.15 -50.12
C ILE A 154 -11.73 -4.39 -51.42
N ALA A 155 -12.20 -3.15 -51.30
CA ALA A 155 -12.56 -2.27 -52.42
C ALA A 155 -11.36 -1.76 -53.24
N ASN A 156 -10.13 -1.84 -52.71
CA ASN A 156 -8.94 -1.44 -53.46
C ASN A 156 -8.62 -2.48 -54.54
N GLU A 157 -8.65 -2.09 -55.82
CA GLU A 157 -8.41 -3.00 -56.96
C GLU A 157 -6.91 -3.29 -57.18
N ASP A 158 -6.01 -2.42 -56.71
CA ASP A 158 -4.56 -2.54 -56.88
C ASP A 158 -3.90 -3.68 -56.08
N MET A 159 -4.64 -4.37 -55.20
CA MET A 159 -4.12 -5.42 -54.34
C MET A 159 -4.60 -6.81 -54.77
N THR A 160 -3.71 -7.79 -54.74
CA THR A 160 -4.10 -9.20 -54.95
C THR A 160 -4.96 -9.71 -53.79
N GLU A 161 -5.85 -10.67 -54.06
CA GLU A 161 -6.76 -11.24 -53.05
C GLU A 161 -6.01 -11.84 -51.85
N ALA A 162 -4.87 -12.48 -52.11
CA ALA A 162 -4.00 -13.04 -51.06
C ALA A 162 -3.42 -11.94 -50.14
N GLU A 163 -3.07 -10.79 -50.69
CA GLU A 163 -2.56 -9.65 -49.92
C GLU A 163 -3.67 -8.93 -49.17
N LYS A 164 -4.87 -8.81 -49.76
CA LYS A 164 -6.08 -8.33 -49.07
C LYS A 164 -6.37 -9.18 -47.83
N ALA A 165 -6.40 -10.51 -47.97
CA ALA A 165 -6.62 -11.44 -46.87
C ALA A 165 -5.54 -11.31 -45.77
N ARG A 166 -4.25 -11.20 -46.15
CA ARG A 166 -3.15 -10.99 -45.19
C ARG A 166 -3.27 -9.64 -44.46
N SER A 167 -3.67 -8.59 -45.17
CA SER A 167 -3.88 -7.25 -44.61
C SER A 167 -5.03 -7.23 -43.61
N ILE A 168 -6.19 -7.81 -43.97
CA ILE A 168 -7.37 -7.95 -43.10
C ILE A 168 -7.00 -8.75 -41.85
N ASN A 169 -6.34 -9.89 -42.01
CA ASN A 169 -5.87 -10.71 -40.88
C ASN A 169 -4.92 -9.94 -39.95
N ARG A 170 -4.04 -9.09 -40.50
CA ARG A 170 -3.14 -8.25 -39.70
C ARG A 170 -3.92 -7.18 -38.91
N MET A 171 -4.95 -6.59 -39.51
CA MET A 171 -5.81 -5.61 -38.83
C MET A 171 -6.64 -6.23 -37.71
N ILE A 172 -7.24 -7.41 -37.96
CA ILE A 172 -8.01 -8.16 -36.96
C ILE A 172 -7.09 -8.57 -35.79
N ASN A 173 -5.94 -9.18 -36.06
CA ASN A 173 -5.00 -9.57 -35.01
C ASN A 173 -4.53 -8.38 -34.16
N ARG A 174 -4.39 -7.19 -34.75
CA ARG A 174 -4.02 -5.98 -34.01
C ARG A 174 -5.13 -5.44 -33.10
N ALA A 175 -6.39 -5.75 -33.41
CA ALA A 175 -7.54 -5.28 -32.66
C ALA A 175 -7.98 -6.24 -31.55
N THR A 176 -7.83 -7.55 -31.78
CA THR A 176 -8.25 -8.60 -30.85
C THR A 176 -7.16 -8.99 -29.87
N LYS A 177 -5.90 -9.04 -30.30
CA LYS A 177 -4.78 -9.45 -29.44
C LYS A 177 -4.10 -8.23 -28.86
N ALA A 178 -3.95 -8.19 -27.53
CA ALA A 178 -3.02 -7.28 -26.90
C ALA A 178 -1.62 -7.61 -27.39
N LYS A 179 -0.92 -6.65 -28.01
CA LYS A 179 0.45 -6.87 -28.45
C LYS A 179 1.29 -7.26 -27.23
N PRO A 180 2.02 -8.39 -27.26
CA PRO A 180 2.97 -8.69 -26.20
C PRO A 180 3.98 -7.55 -26.12
N LYS A 181 4.39 -7.19 -24.89
CA LYS A 181 5.45 -6.19 -24.71
C LYS A 181 6.72 -6.75 -25.36
N GLU A 182 7.09 -6.20 -26.51
CA GLU A 182 8.33 -6.58 -27.20
C GLU A 182 9.50 -6.41 -26.24
N LYS A 183 10.25 -7.49 -26.00
CA LYS A 183 11.44 -7.46 -25.16
C LYS A 183 12.46 -6.56 -25.83
N VAL A 184 13.01 -5.61 -25.07
CA VAL A 184 14.06 -4.72 -25.57
C VAL A 184 15.29 -5.57 -25.90
N THR A 185 15.74 -5.52 -27.14
CA THR A 185 16.95 -6.23 -27.57
C THR A 185 18.18 -5.54 -26.99
N VAL A 186 18.99 -6.32 -26.29
CA VAL A 186 20.23 -5.82 -25.67
C VAL A 186 21.37 -6.00 -26.65
N VAL A 187 21.95 -4.88 -27.09
CA VAL A 187 23.08 -4.87 -28.02
C VAL A 187 24.33 -4.49 -27.25
N VAL A 188 25.36 -5.32 -27.32
CA VAL A 188 26.64 -5.00 -26.69
C VAL A 188 27.42 -4.05 -27.59
N ALA A 189 27.86 -2.91 -27.04
CA ALA A 189 28.68 -1.92 -27.74
C ALA A 189 30.14 -2.42 -27.89
N ARG A 190 30.33 -3.45 -28.72
CA ARG A 190 31.64 -4.02 -29.06
C ARG A 190 31.87 -3.96 -30.56
N HIS A 191 33.14 -3.87 -30.96
CA HIS A 191 33.59 -3.86 -32.35
C HIS A 191 32.80 -2.84 -33.19
N GLY A 192 32.16 -3.26 -34.28
CA GLY A 192 31.37 -2.40 -35.16
C GLY A 192 30.13 -1.77 -34.54
N ASN A 193 29.72 -2.16 -33.32
CA ASN A 193 28.65 -1.51 -32.57
C ASN A 193 29.16 -0.51 -31.52
N ARG A 194 30.47 -0.25 -31.47
CA ARG A 194 31.08 0.74 -30.56
C ARG A 194 31.13 2.11 -31.23
N GLY A 195 30.64 3.14 -30.55
CA GLY A 195 30.68 4.53 -31.07
C GLY A 195 29.70 4.80 -32.21
N VAL A 196 28.74 3.91 -32.45
CA VAL A 196 27.71 4.12 -33.48
C VAL A 196 26.76 5.22 -33.00
N GLN A 197 26.68 6.31 -33.75
CA GLN A 197 25.77 7.43 -33.46
C GLN A 197 24.31 7.09 -33.75
N GLY A 198 24.08 6.10 -34.61
CA GLY A 198 22.75 5.63 -35.01
C GLY A 198 22.38 4.25 -34.48
N ARG A 199 21.39 3.65 -35.14
CA ARG A 199 20.93 2.30 -34.82
C ARG A 199 21.98 1.26 -35.23
N PRO A 200 22.35 0.32 -34.34
CA PRO A 200 23.24 -0.77 -34.69
C PRO A 200 22.60 -1.67 -35.77
N ARG A 201 23.43 -2.18 -36.68
CA ARG A 201 22.97 -3.03 -37.78
C ARG A 201 22.34 -4.32 -37.23
N GLY A 202 21.27 -4.78 -37.89
CA GLY A 202 20.57 -6.03 -37.55
C GLY A 202 19.52 -5.94 -36.44
N VAL A 203 19.26 -4.75 -35.87
CA VAL A 203 18.33 -4.62 -34.74
C VAL A 203 17.08 -3.80 -35.09
N LYS A 204 15.94 -4.50 -35.16
CA LYS A 204 14.61 -3.91 -35.40
C LYS A 204 13.88 -3.65 -34.08
N GLY A 205 13.14 -2.55 -33.99
CA GLY A 205 12.33 -2.21 -32.81
C GLY A 205 13.11 -1.50 -31.69
N ARG A 206 12.64 -1.62 -30.45
CA ARG A 206 13.28 -0.99 -29.28
C ARG A 206 14.54 -1.76 -28.91
N TYR A 207 15.67 -1.06 -28.84
CA TYR A 207 16.94 -1.63 -28.44
C TYR A 207 17.53 -0.86 -27.27
N LYS A 208 18.36 -1.52 -26.48
CA LYS A 208 19.20 -0.90 -25.46
C LYS A 208 20.63 -1.28 -25.76
N MET A 209 21.43 -0.29 -26.14
CA MET A 209 22.87 -0.47 -26.25
C MET A 209 23.46 -0.52 -24.85
N VAL A 210 24.31 -1.52 -24.60
CA VAL A 210 24.95 -1.75 -23.31
C VAL A 210 26.45 -1.78 -23.53
N ASP A 211 27.16 -0.90 -22.84
CA ASP A 211 28.61 -0.91 -22.78
C ASP A 211 29.10 -1.55 -21.46
N PRO A 212 30.42 -1.79 -21.31
CA PRO A 212 30.99 -2.30 -20.08
C PRO A 212 30.79 -1.37 -18.86
N ARG A 213 30.84 -0.03 -19.04
CA ARG A 213 30.68 0.93 -17.93
C ARG A 213 29.27 0.88 -17.36
N MET A 214 28.25 0.91 -18.21
CA MET A 214 26.84 0.75 -17.86
C MET A 214 26.59 -0.57 -17.14
N LYS A 215 27.25 -1.66 -17.54
CA LYS A 215 27.14 -2.94 -16.83
C LYS A 215 27.71 -2.83 -15.40
N ALA A 216 28.83 -2.14 -15.23
CA ALA A 216 29.44 -1.91 -13.91
C ALA A 216 28.58 -1.00 -13.02
N GLU A 217 28.08 0.11 -13.57
CA GLU A 217 27.20 1.06 -12.86
C GLU A 217 25.89 0.40 -12.43
N LEU A 218 25.23 -0.34 -13.33
CA LEU A 218 24.01 -1.09 -13.00
C LEU A 218 24.27 -2.16 -11.93
N ARG A 219 25.44 -2.79 -11.93
CA ARG A 219 25.84 -3.75 -10.89
C ARG A 219 26.02 -3.06 -9.54
N ALA A 220 26.72 -1.93 -9.51
CA ALA A 220 26.91 -1.14 -8.30
C ALA A 220 25.58 -0.60 -7.74
N MET A 221 24.71 -0.08 -8.62
CA MET A 221 23.37 0.39 -8.26
C MET A 221 22.54 -0.74 -7.64
N LYS A 222 22.47 -1.91 -8.29
CA LYS A 222 21.76 -3.08 -7.75
C LYS A 222 22.35 -3.57 -6.42
N ALA A 223 23.66 -3.50 -6.24
CA ALA A 223 24.30 -3.86 -4.97
C ALA A 223 23.89 -2.88 -3.86
N ARG A 224 23.85 -1.57 -4.14
CA ARG A 224 23.36 -0.54 -3.20
C ARG A 224 21.89 -0.74 -2.87
N GLU A 225 21.03 -1.02 -3.85
CA GLU A 225 19.61 -1.31 -3.64
C GLU A 225 19.40 -2.54 -2.76
N ARG A 226 20.16 -3.62 -3.02
CA ARG A 226 20.13 -4.83 -2.17
C ARG A 226 20.50 -4.51 -0.73
N ARG A 227 21.59 -3.75 -0.51
CA ARG A 227 22.01 -3.30 0.83
C ARG A 227 20.93 -2.46 1.52
N LYS A 228 20.30 -1.52 0.81
CA LYS A 228 19.17 -0.73 1.33
C LYS A 228 17.99 -1.62 1.73
N LYS A 229 17.62 -2.60 0.89
CA LYS A 229 16.51 -3.53 1.15
C LYS A 229 16.79 -4.43 2.36
N THR A 230 18.01 -4.92 2.53
CA THR A 230 18.38 -5.69 3.73
C THR A 230 18.44 -4.84 4.99
N LYS A 231 18.86 -3.58 4.89
CA LYS A 231 18.91 -2.65 6.04
C LYS A 231 17.53 -2.20 6.50
N GLY A 232 16.52 -2.17 5.62
CA GLY A 232 15.13 -1.92 6.00
C GLY A 232 14.33 -3.17 6.43
N ARG A 233 14.99 -4.33 6.54
CA ARG A 233 14.38 -5.60 7.00
C ARG A 233 14.98 -6.09 8.34
N ARG A 234 16.00 -5.39 8.84
CA ARG A 234 16.46 -5.41 10.23
C ARG A 234 15.88 -4.16 10.89
#